data_AF-A0A7X5RD04-F1
#
_entry.id   AF-A0A7X5RD04-F1
#
_cell.length_a   1.000
_cell.length_b   1.000
_cell.length_c   1.000
_cell.angle_alpha   90.00
_cell.angle_beta   90.00
_cell.angle_gamma   90.00
#
_symmetry.space_group_name_H-M   'P 1'
#
loop_
_entity.id
_entity.type
_entity.pdbx_description
1 polymer ?
#
loop_
_entity_poly.entity_id
_entity_poly.type
_entity_poly.pdbx_seq_one_letter_code
_entity_poly.pdbx_strand_id
1 'polypeptide(L)'
;MPHLDKLKNALPVAPLKLMVLDSAAELGNKVNDYLVDYRHREKNAYTDDPAFQGYVEDDYLFRFSTPRFNSGEGKAILAETVRGKDLFILVDVCNHSLTYQMQGYVNHMSPDDHYQDLKRVIAATNGKAHRINVIMPFLYEGRQHRRSGRESLDCAYAFEELTNMGVSNFITFDAHDPRIQNAAPLSGFDNFTAHYQFTRALLRSEKDLVLDKDHIIVISPDEGALDRAIYFSSVIGADTGMFYKRRDYSTIVGGKNPIVAHEFLGNNIEGKDIIIIDDMISSGDSMIDTSRQLKAMKAKHVFICTTFGLFTNGLSAFDKAYEEGVFDKVITTNLSYRPPELLTKPYYMEADMSKFLASIINFMNHDLSMEIVSTPTERIQRIIELYNDDMEIYQV
;
A
#
# COMPACT_ATOMS: atom_id res chain seq x y z
N MET A 1 -4.42 -6.06 -19.02
CA MET A 1 -3.63 -6.67 -17.92
C MET A 1 -2.50 -7.44 -18.60
N PRO A 2 -1.24 -7.16 -18.28
CA PRO A 2 -0.13 -7.91 -18.88
C PRO A 2 -0.23 -9.38 -18.48
N HIS A 3 0.14 -10.28 -19.40
CA HIS A 3 0.19 -11.73 -19.19
C HIS A 3 -1.14 -12.45 -18.90
N LEU A 4 -2.28 -11.89 -19.31
CA LEU A 4 -3.58 -12.60 -19.35
C LEU A 4 -3.48 -13.96 -20.06
N ASP A 5 -2.58 -14.08 -21.04
CA ASP A 5 -2.33 -15.35 -21.73
C ASP A 5 -1.86 -16.48 -20.81
N LYS A 6 -1.19 -16.16 -19.69
CA LYS A 6 -0.77 -17.16 -18.70
C LYS A 6 -1.95 -17.70 -17.88
N LEU A 7 -3.01 -16.91 -17.73
CA LEU A 7 -4.24 -17.32 -17.04
C LEU A 7 -5.12 -18.22 -17.91
N LYS A 8 -5.06 -18.10 -19.25
CA LYS A 8 -5.90 -18.85 -20.20
C LYS A 8 -5.87 -20.38 -20.04
N ASN A 9 -4.77 -20.92 -19.54
CA ASN A 9 -4.56 -22.36 -19.38
C ASN A 9 -4.30 -22.77 -17.92
N ALA A 10 -4.51 -21.85 -16.97
CA ALA A 10 -4.33 -22.13 -15.56
C ALA A 10 -5.69 -22.50 -14.94
N LEU A 11 -5.70 -23.49 -14.04
CA LEU A 11 -6.89 -23.83 -13.26
C LEU A 11 -6.97 -22.89 -12.05
N PRO A 12 -8.15 -22.36 -11.71
CA PRO A 12 -8.34 -21.71 -10.43
C PRO A 12 -8.24 -22.76 -9.31
N VAL A 13 -7.65 -22.36 -8.18
CA VAL A 13 -7.49 -23.19 -6.97
C VAL A 13 -8.84 -23.58 -6.39
N ALA A 14 -9.76 -22.62 -6.32
CA ALA A 14 -11.14 -22.78 -5.89
C ALA A 14 -11.96 -21.53 -6.27
N PRO A 15 -13.31 -21.57 -6.19
CA PRO A 15 -14.15 -20.41 -6.45
C PRO A 15 -13.75 -19.23 -5.56
N LEU A 16 -13.41 -18.11 -6.19
CA LEU A 16 -12.92 -16.91 -5.53
C LEU A 16 -14.06 -16.15 -4.86
N LYS A 17 -13.84 -15.69 -3.63
CA LYS A 17 -14.68 -14.64 -3.03
C LYS A 17 -13.86 -13.61 -2.24
N LEU A 18 -14.24 -12.34 -2.42
CA LEU A 18 -13.68 -11.19 -1.72
C LEU A 18 -14.46 -10.91 -0.44
N MET A 19 -13.81 -11.02 0.72
CA MET A 19 -14.37 -10.60 2.00
C MET A 19 -13.81 -9.24 2.39
N VAL A 20 -14.48 -8.19 1.93
CA VAL A 20 -14.05 -6.80 2.17
C VAL A 20 -14.65 -6.31 3.49
N LEU A 21 -13.80 -6.00 4.47
CA LEU A 21 -14.27 -5.32 5.68
C LEU A 21 -14.70 -3.89 5.35
N ASP A 22 -15.63 -3.33 6.12
CA ASP A 22 -16.11 -1.95 5.93
C ASP A 22 -14.97 -0.93 5.86
N SER A 23 -13.85 -1.18 6.56
CA SER A 23 -12.68 -0.29 6.55
C SER A 23 -12.02 -0.19 5.17
N ALA A 24 -12.15 -1.20 4.32
CA ALA A 24 -11.58 -1.24 2.98
C ALA A 24 -12.62 -1.20 1.86
N ALA A 25 -13.87 -0.81 2.15
CA ALA A 25 -14.97 -0.86 1.19
C ALA A 25 -14.69 -0.13 -0.14
N GLU A 26 -14.09 1.08 -0.09
CA GLU A 26 -13.78 1.85 -1.31
C GLU A 26 -12.82 1.09 -2.24
N LEU A 27 -11.69 0.62 -1.70
CA LEU A 27 -10.69 -0.14 -2.46
C LEU A 27 -11.26 -1.49 -2.91
N GLY A 28 -11.95 -2.21 -2.02
CA GLY A 28 -12.49 -3.53 -2.29
C GLY A 28 -13.52 -3.54 -3.41
N ASN A 29 -14.39 -2.51 -3.48
CA ASN A 29 -15.35 -2.36 -4.57
C ASN A 29 -14.64 -2.15 -5.92
N LYS A 30 -13.64 -1.26 -5.97
CA LYS A 30 -12.85 -1.06 -7.21
C LYS A 30 -12.12 -2.33 -7.63
N VAL A 31 -11.55 -3.07 -6.68
CA VAL A 31 -10.89 -4.36 -6.94
C VAL A 31 -11.87 -5.38 -7.49
N ASN A 32 -13.08 -5.47 -6.93
CA ASN A 32 -14.15 -6.33 -7.43
C ASN A 32 -14.48 -6.00 -8.90
N ASP A 33 -14.69 -4.73 -9.21
CA ASP A 33 -15.00 -4.28 -10.58
C ASP A 33 -13.91 -4.69 -11.57
N TYR A 34 -12.63 -4.56 -11.19
CA TYR A 34 -11.52 -5.02 -12.03
C TYR A 34 -11.48 -6.55 -12.18
N LEU A 35 -11.78 -7.33 -11.13
CA LEU A 35 -11.83 -8.80 -11.23
C LEU A 35 -12.96 -9.27 -12.15
N VAL A 36 -14.15 -8.68 -12.02
CA VAL A 36 -15.29 -8.91 -12.91
C VAL A 36 -14.87 -8.61 -14.35
N ASP A 37 -14.34 -7.41 -14.60
CA ASP A 37 -13.90 -7.01 -15.94
C ASP A 37 -12.84 -7.97 -16.52
N TYR A 38 -11.87 -8.41 -15.72
CA TYR A 38 -10.83 -9.33 -16.16
C TYR A 38 -11.41 -10.67 -16.59
N ARG A 39 -12.21 -11.30 -15.72
CA ARG A 39 -12.70 -12.65 -15.95
C ARG A 39 -13.78 -12.72 -17.02
N HIS A 40 -14.56 -11.66 -17.24
CA HIS A 40 -15.46 -11.58 -18.39
C HIS A 40 -14.73 -11.37 -19.72
N ARG A 41 -13.59 -10.67 -19.73
CA ARG A 41 -12.78 -10.47 -20.95
C ARG A 41 -11.91 -11.68 -21.28
N GLU A 42 -11.56 -12.49 -20.29
CA GLU A 42 -10.82 -13.73 -20.47
C GLU A 42 -11.66 -14.76 -21.24
N LYS A 43 -11.26 -15.04 -22.48
CA LYS A 43 -11.80 -16.16 -23.26
C LYS A 43 -11.13 -17.46 -22.77
N ASN A 44 -11.53 -17.94 -21.59
CA ASN A 44 -11.11 -19.27 -21.14
C ASN A 44 -11.77 -20.35 -22.00
N ALA A 45 -10.98 -21.30 -22.48
CA ALA A 45 -11.47 -22.36 -23.36
C ALA A 45 -12.31 -23.43 -22.62
N TYR A 46 -12.40 -23.33 -21.29
CA TYR A 46 -12.91 -24.38 -20.39
C TYR A 46 -14.10 -23.90 -19.54
N THR A 47 -14.92 -22.97 -20.05
CA THR A 47 -16.06 -22.41 -19.28
C THR A 47 -17.07 -23.45 -18.81
N ASP A 48 -17.15 -24.61 -19.47
CA ASP A 48 -18.07 -25.70 -19.14
C ASP A 48 -17.45 -26.78 -18.23
N ASP A 49 -16.19 -26.63 -17.81
CA ASP A 49 -15.51 -27.57 -16.91
C ASP A 49 -15.91 -27.29 -15.44
N PRO A 50 -16.28 -28.31 -14.64
CA PRO A 50 -16.60 -28.13 -13.22
C PRO A 50 -15.53 -27.40 -12.40
N ALA A 51 -14.26 -27.46 -12.79
CA ALA A 51 -13.17 -26.72 -12.14
C ALA A 51 -13.32 -25.20 -12.27
N PHE A 52 -14.03 -24.70 -13.28
CA PHE A 52 -14.30 -23.28 -13.50
C PHE A 52 -15.68 -22.84 -12.97
N GLN A 53 -16.35 -23.67 -12.18
CA GLN A 53 -17.61 -23.29 -11.57
C GLN A 53 -17.43 -22.06 -10.67
N GLY A 54 -18.19 -20.99 -10.95
CA GLY A 54 -18.07 -19.71 -10.24
C GLY A 54 -16.76 -18.96 -10.53
N TYR A 55 -16.11 -19.28 -11.66
CA TYR A 55 -14.95 -18.54 -12.13
C TYR A 55 -15.34 -17.17 -12.66
N VAL A 56 -16.30 -17.10 -13.58
CA VAL A 56 -16.87 -15.85 -14.11
C VAL A 56 -18.15 -15.53 -13.36
N GLU A 57 -18.12 -14.46 -12.57
CA GLU A 57 -19.23 -13.95 -11.77
C GLU A 57 -19.36 -12.43 -12.00
N ASP A 58 -20.59 -11.92 -11.90
CA ASP A 58 -20.87 -10.48 -11.94
C ASP A 58 -20.50 -9.78 -10.61
N ASP A 59 -20.25 -10.56 -9.55
CA ASP A 59 -19.86 -10.06 -8.24
C ASP A 59 -19.09 -11.12 -7.41
N TYR A 60 -17.88 -10.77 -6.99
CA TYR A 60 -17.05 -11.61 -6.10
C TYR A 60 -17.18 -11.22 -4.64
N LEU A 61 -17.87 -10.13 -4.29
CA LEU A 61 -18.06 -9.72 -2.91
C LEU A 61 -18.85 -10.78 -2.14
N PHE A 62 -18.32 -11.15 -0.98
CA PHE A 62 -18.97 -12.03 -0.05
C PHE A 62 -19.73 -11.22 0.99
N ARG A 63 -20.99 -11.57 1.25
CA ARG A 63 -21.81 -10.86 2.24
C ARG A 63 -21.55 -11.39 3.65
N PHE A 64 -21.07 -10.50 4.51
CA PHE A 64 -20.91 -10.75 5.95
C PHE A 64 -21.08 -9.43 6.71
N SER A 65 -21.10 -9.49 8.04
CA SER A 65 -21.07 -8.30 8.88
C SER A 65 -20.28 -8.54 10.16
N THR A 66 -19.74 -7.47 10.74
CA THR A 66 -19.00 -7.49 12.02
C THR A 66 -19.71 -6.67 13.11
N PRO A 67 -20.98 -6.99 13.45
CA PRO A 67 -21.73 -6.21 14.42
C PRO A 67 -21.11 -6.28 15.82
N ARG A 68 -21.33 -5.22 16.58
CA ARG A 68 -20.89 -5.10 17.97
C ARG A 68 -22.08 -5.03 18.93
N PHE A 69 -21.94 -5.63 20.10
CA PHE A 69 -22.84 -5.40 21.22
C PHE A 69 -22.60 -4.00 21.80
N ASN A 70 -23.55 -3.48 22.58
CA ASN A 70 -23.39 -2.19 23.26
C ASN A 70 -22.22 -2.16 24.27
N SER A 71 -21.67 -3.32 24.64
CA SER A 71 -20.43 -3.47 25.43
C SER A 71 -19.15 -3.20 24.62
N GLY A 72 -19.24 -3.11 23.29
CA GLY A 72 -18.11 -3.00 22.36
C GLY A 72 -17.62 -4.34 21.78
N GLU A 73 -18.05 -5.47 22.36
CA GLU A 73 -17.70 -6.81 21.89
C GLU A 73 -18.24 -7.07 20.48
N GLY A 74 -17.36 -7.49 19.56
CA GLY A 74 -17.73 -7.80 18.18
C GLY A 74 -17.88 -9.30 17.90
N LYS A 75 -18.56 -9.62 16.80
CA LYS A 75 -18.60 -10.96 16.18
C LYS A 75 -18.67 -10.83 14.67
N ALA A 76 -18.21 -11.84 13.93
CA ALA A 76 -18.46 -11.94 12.49
C ALA A 76 -19.68 -12.84 12.22
N ILE A 77 -20.55 -12.42 11.32
CA ILE A 77 -21.72 -13.19 10.85
C ILE A 77 -21.62 -13.36 9.33
N LEU A 78 -21.55 -14.61 8.87
CA LEU A 78 -21.54 -14.93 7.44
C LEU A 78 -22.98 -15.05 6.94
N ALA A 79 -23.32 -14.41 5.81
CA ALA A 79 -24.66 -14.50 5.23
C ALA A 79 -24.89 -15.79 4.42
N GLU A 80 -23.82 -16.46 4.04
CA GLU A 80 -23.83 -17.66 3.20
C GLU A 80 -22.65 -18.60 3.54
N THR A 81 -22.57 -19.74 2.87
CA THR A 81 -21.47 -20.69 3.10
C THR A 81 -20.16 -20.21 2.49
N VAL A 82 -19.06 -20.40 3.21
CA VAL A 82 -17.67 -20.24 2.69
C VAL A 82 -17.03 -21.57 2.28
N ARG A 83 -17.76 -22.69 2.38
CA ARG A 83 -17.19 -24.02 2.20
C ARG A 83 -16.58 -24.18 0.80
N GLY A 84 -15.30 -24.55 0.75
CA GLY A 84 -14.59 -24.80 -0.51
C GLY A 84 -14.22 -23.55 -1.31
N LYS A 85 -14.44 -22.34 -0.78
CA LYS A 85 -14.09 -21.08 -1.47
C LYS A 85 -12.63 -20.67 -1.17
N ASP A 86 -11.97 -20.05 -2.13
CA ASP A 86 -10.68 -19.35 -1.95
C ASP A 86 -10.99 -17.91 -1.55
N LEU A 87 -10.75 -17.60 -0.26
CA LEU A 87 -11.15 -16.33 0.32
C LEU A 87 -9.99 -15.33 0.29
N PHE A 88 -10.29 -14.11 -0.12
CA PHE A 88 -9.38 -12.97 -0.01
C PHE A 88 -10.02 -11.94 0.92
N ILE A 89 -9.52 -11.85 2.15
CA ILE A 89 -10.05 -10.95 3.17
C ILE A 89 -9.26 -9.65 3.10
N LEU A 90 -9.93 -8.54 2.78
CA LEU A 90 -9.32 -7.23 2.65
C LEU A 90 -9.67 -6.35 3.85
N VAL A 91 -8.65 -5.82 4.52
CA VAL A 91 -8.80 -4.90 5.67
C VAL A 91 -7.89 -3.70 5.52
N ASP A 92 -8.40 -2.52 5.86
CA ASP A 92 -7.59 -1.33 6.10
C ASP A 92 -7.58 -1.04 7.60
N VAL A 93 -6.46 -1.34 8.26
CA VAL A 93 -6.30 -1.12 9.70
C VAL A 93 -6.10 0.36 10.05
N CYS A 94 -5.86 1.24 9.07
CA CYS A 94 -5.67 2.67 9.30
C CYS A 94 -6.97 3.48 9.15
N ASN A 95 -8.11 2.87 8.79
CA ASN A 95 -9.34 3.61 8.54
C ASN A 95 -9.96 4.17 9.83
N HIS A 96 -9.70 5.43 10.11
CA HIS A 96 -10.25 6.13 11.28
C HIS A 96 -11.63 6.80 11.05
N SER A 97 -12.26 6.61 9.89
CA SER A 97 -13.57 7.21 9.56
C SER A 97 -14.76 6.44 10.13
N LEU A 98 -14.57 5.14 10.41
CA LEU A 98 -15.63 4.28 10.91
C LEU A 98 -15.87 4.52 12.39
N THR A 99 -17.13 4.43 12.79
CA THR A 99 -17.56 4.60 14.18
C THR A 99 -18.47 3.48 14.64
N TYR A 100 -18.52 3.26 15.95
CA TYR A 100 -19.44 2.34 16.60
C TYR A 100 -19.96 2.91 17.93
N GLN A 101 -21.10 2.38 18.39
CA GLN A 101 -21.70 2.75 19.67
C GLN A 101 -21.19 1.83 20.77
N MET A 102 -20.73 2.42 21.89
CA MET A 102 -20.36 1.67 23.09
C MET A 102 -20.83 2.45 24.31
N GLN A 103 -21.68 1.83 25.14
CA GLN A 103 -22.25 2.47 26.34
C GLN A 103 -22.91 3.85 26.07
N GLY A 104 -23.48 4.05 24.88
CA GLY A 104 -24.12 5.31 24.48
C GLY A 104 -23.16 6.38 23.94
N TYR A 105 -21.87 6.09 23.81
CA TYR A 105 -20.87 6.97 23.20
C TYR A 105 -20.55 6.53 21.77
N VAL A 106 -20.32 7.52 20.91
CA VAL A 106 -19.74 7.32 19.57
C VAL A 106 -18.24 7.15 19.72
N ASN A 107 -17.71 6.02 19.27
CA ASN A 107 -16.28 5.71 19.28
C ASN A 107 -15.79 5.54 17.84
N HIS A 108 -14.60 6.04 17.54
CA HIS A 108 -13.93 5.75 16.27
C HIS A 108 -13.25 4.39 16.34
N MET A 109 -13.23 3.65 15.24
CA MET A 109 -12.50 2.40 15.16
C MET A 109 -11.00 2.67 15.08
N SER A 110 -10.26 2.03 15.99
CA SER A 110 -8.80 2.03 16.02
C SER A 110 -8.22 0.93 15.12
N PRO A 111 -6.89 0.92 14.87
CA PRO A 111 -6.23 -0.23 14.26
C PRO A 111 -6.51 -1.55 14.97
N ASP A 112 -6.62 -1.53 16.29
CA ASP A 112 -6.95 -2.70 17.10
C ASP A 112 -8.38 -3.20 16.83
N ASP A 113 -9.34 -2.29 16.67
CA ASP A 113 -10.71 -2.66 16.34
C ASP A 113 -10.81 -3.38 14.99
N HIS A 114 -10.14 -2.84 13.97
CA HIS A 114 -10.07 -3.44 12.63
C HIS A 114 -9.36 -4.80 12.64
N TYR A 115 -8.24 -4.90 13.37
CA TYR A 115 -7.51 -6.15 13.52
C TYR A 115 -8.34 -7.23 14.22
N GLN A 116 -9.08 -6.87 15.27
CA GLN A 116 -9.98 -7.80 15.95
C GLN A 116 -11.16 -8.23 15.05
N ASP A 117 -11.69 -7.34 14.20
CA ASP A 117 -12.72 -7.70 13.23
C ASP A 117 -12.19 -8.64 12.14
N LEU A 118 -10.97 -8.43 11.64
CA LEU A 118 -10.28 -9.39 10.77
C LEU A 118 -10.19 -10.78 11.44
N LYS A 119 -9.73 -10.85 12.69
CA LYS A 119 -9.61 -12.11 13.43
C LYS A 119 -10.96 -12.82 13.58
N ARG A 120 -12.03 -12.08 13.86
CA ARG A 120 -13.39 -12.64 13.92
C ARG A 120 -13.83 -13.23 12.59
N VAL A 121 -13.53 -12.56 11.48
CA VAL A 121 -13.82 -13.06 10.13
C VAL A 121 -13.04 -14.35 9.88
N ILE A 122 -11.73 -14.38 10.13
CA ILE A 122 -10.90 -15.58 9.96
C ILE A 122 -11.44 -16.72 10.84
N ALA A 123 -11.76 -16.47 12.10
CA ALA A 123 -12.31 -17.49 13.00
C ALA A 123 -13.67 -18.04 12.52
N ALA A 124 -14.51 -17.20 11.93
CA ALA A 124 -15.80 -17.62 11.37
C ALA A 124 -15.62 -18.50 10.12
N THR A 125 -14.62 -18.22 9.28
CA THR A 125 -14.43 -18.86 7.97
C THR A 125 -13.49 -20.06 7.98
N ASN A 126 -12.47 -20.05 8.86
CA ASN A 126 -11.49 -21.11 8.96
C ASN A 126 -12.13 -22.46 9.36
N GLY A 127 -11.54 -23.54 8.86
CA GLY A 127 -12.03 -24.92 8.96
C GLY A 127 -13.18 -25.25 7.98
N LYS A 128 -13.65 -24.29 7.17
CA LYS A 128 -14.63 -24.53 6.09
C LYS A 128 -14.15 -24.05 4.73
N ALA A 129 -13.52 -22.87 4.67
CA ALA A 129 -12.92 -22.34 3.44
C ALA A 129 -11.85 -23.29 2.87
N HIS A 130 -11.64 -23.26 1.55
CA HIS A 130 -10.54 -24.00 0.93
C HIS A 130 -9.19 -23.39 1.31
N ARG A 131 -9.10 -22.06 1.22
CA ARG A 131 -7.90 -21.28 1.53
C ARG A 131 -8.31 -19.88 1.99
N ILE A 132 -7.50 -19.31 2.90
CA ILE A 132 -7.68 -17.94 3.41
C ILE A 132 -6.42 -17.14 3.08
N ASN A 133 -6.60 -16.08 2.31
CA ASN A 133 -5.59 -15.08 2.01
C ASN A 133 -6.00 -13.78 2.70
N VAL A 134 -5.08 -13.14 3.42
CA VAL A 134 -5.31 -11.84 4.05
C VAL A 134 -4.58 -10.77 3.26
N ILE A 135 -5.31 -9.75 2.84
CA ILE A 135 -4.76 -8.54 2.24
C ILE A 135 -4.91 -7.44 3.29
N MET A 136 -3.77 -7.03 3.84
CA MET A 136 -3.67 -5.97 4.83
C MET A 136 -2.66 -4.98 4.28
N PRO A 137 -3.12 -3.94 3.54
CA PRO A 137 -2.18 -3.14 2.80
C PRO A 137 -1.18 -2.43 3.69
N PHE A 138 -1.65 -1.76 4.74
CA PHE A 138 -0.79 -1.27 5.81
C PHE A 138 -0.63 -2.34 6.89
N LEU A 139 0.59 -2.78 7.17
CA LEU A 139 0.88 -3.75 8.24
C LEU A 139 0.40 -3.24 9.60
N TYR A 140 -0.46 -4.03 10.27
CA TYR A 140 -0.86 -3.77 11.65
C TYR A 140 0.38 -3.64 12.54
N GLU A 141 0.44 -2.53 13.28
CA GLU A 141 1.57 -2.13 14.12
C GLU A 141 2.93 -2.13 13.39
N GLY A 142 2.97 -1.89 12.07
CA GLY A 142 4.19 -2.02 11.24
C GLY A 142 5.41 -1.23 11.72
N ARG A 143 5.22 -0.13 12.45
CA ARG A 143 6.33 0.63 13.08
C ARG A 143 6.95 -0.11 14.27
N GLN A 144 6.23 -1.04 14.91
CA GLN A 144 6.70 -1.95 15.96
C GLN A 144 7.27 -3.26 15.39
N HIS A 145 8.04 -3.18 14.30
CA HIS A 145 8.69 -4.32 13.63
C HIS A 145 9.91 -4.87 14.40
N ARG A 146 10.48 -4.10 15.33
CA ARG A 146 11.63 -4.50 16.16
C ARG A 146 11.51 -3.95 17.57
N ARG A 147 12.16 -4.59 18.54
CA ARG A 147 12.34 -4.06 19.89
C ARG A 147 13.64 -3.25 19.99
N SER A 148 13.51 -1.99 20.39
CA SER A 148 14.62 -1.08 20.71
C SER A 148 14.77 -0.86 22.23
N GLY A 149 13.90 -1.47 23.04
CA GLY A 149 13.88 -1.36 24.50
C GLY A 149 12.93 -2.36 25.17
N ARG A 150 12.35 -1.97 26.30
CA ARG A 150 11.34 -2.76 27.03
C ARG A 150 9.93 -2.45 26.48
N GLU A 151 9.68 -2.90 25.26
CA GLU A 151 8.45 -2.63 24.49
C GLU A 151 7.89 -3.91 23.87
N SER A 152 6.64 -3.85 23.40
CA SER A 152 5.98 -4.93 22.67
C SER A 152 6.58 -5.13 21.27
N LEU A 153 6.14 -6.18 20.58
CA LEU A 153 6.57 -6.49 19.21
C LEU A 153 5.33 -6.88 18.41
N ASP A 154 4.35 -5.96 18.42
CA ASP A 154 2.97 -6.28 18.07
C ASP A 154 2.82 -6.70 16.61
N CYS A 155 3.61 -6.13 15.69
CA CYS A 155 3.59 -6.51 14.28
C CYS A 155 3.96 -8.00 14.08
N ALA A 156 5.01 -8.47 14.77
CA ALA A 156 5.50 -9.84 14.59
C ALA A 156 4.53 -10.84 15.21
N TYR A 157 4.02 -10.52 16.40
CA TYR A 157 3.00 -11.31 17.07
C TYR A 157 1.70 -11.36 16.25
N ALA A 158 1.30 -10.26 15.62
CA ALA A 158 0.12 -10.24 14.78
C ALA A 158 0.27 -11.15 13.55
N PHE A 159 1.44 -11.13 12.89
CA PHE A 159 1.70 -12.00 11.74
C PHE A 159 1.74 -13.48 12.13
N GLU A 160 2.40 -13.82 13.24
CA GLU A 160 2.43 -15.17 13.81
C GLU A 160 1.02 -15.62 14.23
N GLU A 161 0.24 -14.75 14.87
CA GLU A 161 -1.13 -15.03 15.29
C GLU A 161 -2.02 -15.35 14.08
N LEU A 162 -2.01 -14.52 13.03
CA LEU A 162 -2.80 -14.75 11.83
C LEU A 162 -2.39 -16.06 11.12
N THR A 163 -1.09 -16.36 11.05
CA THR A 163 -0.58 -17.64 10.57
C THR A 163 -1.19 -18.81 11.37
N ASN A 164 -1.10 -18.75 12.69
CA ASN A 164 -1.63 -19.80 13.58
C ASN A 164 -3.16 -19.93 13.50
N MET A 165 -3.85 -18.86 13.12
CA MET A 165 -5.29 -18.86 12.82
C MET A 165 -5.63 -19.48 11.45
N GLY A 166 -4.66 -19.96 10.68
CA GLY A 166 -4.86 -20.69 9.42
C GLY A 166 -4.83 -19.83 8.15
N VAL A 167 -4.32 -18.60 8.23
CA VAL A 167 -4.06 -17.78 7.03
C VAL A 167 -2.93 -18.42 6.22
N SER A 168 -3.18 -18.70 4.95
CA SER A 168 -2.21 -19.35 4.06
C SER A 168 -1.25 -18.35 3.43
N ASN A 169 -1.76 -17.20 2.99
CA ASN A 169 -0.98 -16.13 2.38
C ASN A 169 -1.33 -14.78 3.01
N PHE A 170 -0.31 -13.99 3.31
CA PHE A 170 -0.42 -12.63 3.81
C PHE A 170 0.15 -11.66 2.78
N ILE A 171 -0.67 -10.70 2.35
CA ILE A 171 -0.35 -9.74 1.30
C ILE A 171 -0.34 -8.34 1.88
N THR A 172 0.77 -7.62 1.70
CA THR A 172 0.97 -6.26 2.16
C THR A 172 1.75 -5.42 1.15
N PHE A 173 1.89 -4.12 1.41
CA PHE A 173 2.51 -3.18 0.50
C PHE A 173 3.48 -2.28 1.24
N ASP A 174 4.68 -2.11 0.68
CA ASP A 174 5.77 -1.29 1.24
C ASP A 174 5.85 -1.39 2.76
N ALA A 175 5.88 -2.63 3.27
CA ALA A 175 6.07 -2.93 4.67
C ALA A 175 7.18 -2.04 5.26
N HIS A 176 6.89 -1.40 6.40
CA HIS A 176 7.85 -0.53 7.07
C HIS A 176 9.19 -1.25 7.30
N ASP A 177 9.11 -2.54 7.66
CA ASP A 177 10.23 -3.47 7.56
C ASP A 177 9.74 -4.84 7.06
N PRO A 178 10.14 -5.27 5.85
CA PRO A 178 9.72 -6.55 5.29
C PRO A 178 10.35 -7.76 5.99
N ARG A 179 11.33 -7.58 6.89
CA ARG A 179 11.92 -8.68 7.69
C ARG A 179 10.93 -9.28 8.68
N ILE A 180 9.76 -8.66 8.85
CA ILE A 180 8.65 -9.20 9.63
C ILE A 180 8.25 -10.62 9.21
N GLN A 181 8.43 -10.95 7.93
CA GLN A 181 8.21 -12.29 7.37
C GLN A 181 8.97 -13.40 8.13
N ASN A 182 10.09 -13.07 8.77
CA ASN A 182 10.90 -14.01 9.54
C ASN A 182 10.21 -14.48 10.82
N ALA A 183 9.16 -13.82 11.28
CA ALA A 183 8.41 -14.24 12.47
C ALA A 183 7.64 -15.56 12.22
N ALA A 184 7.25 -15.84 10.97
CA ALA A 184 6.63 -17.10 10.57
C ALA A 184 7.19 -17.56 9.21
N PRO A 185 8.42 -18.12 9.17
CA PRO A 185 9.19 -18.32 7.93
C PRO A 185 8.63 -19.39 6.99
N LEU A 186 7.63 -20.16 7.43
CA LEU A 186 6.95 -21.18 6.61
C LEU A 186 5.60 -20.70 6.06
N SER A 187 5.23 -19.44 6.34
CA SER A 187 3.98 -18.83 5.89
C SER A 187 4.21 -17.99 4.63
N GLY A 188 3.20 -17.93 3.76
CA GLY A 188 3.22 -17.01 2.62
C GLY A 188 3.21 -15.56 3.10
N PHE A 189 4.19 -14.77 2.67
CA PHE A 189 4.28 -13.34 2.92
C PHE A 189 4.73 -12.62 1.64
N ASP A 190 3.79 -11.91 1.01
CA ASP A 190 4.03 -11.15 -0.20
C ASP A 190 3.97 -9.64 0.11
N ASN A 191 5.11 -8.97 -0.06
CA ASN A 191 5.23 -7.52 0.10
C ASN A 191 5.45 -6.87 -1.27
N PHE A 192 4.42 -6.18 -1.77
CA PHE A 192 4.47 -5.48 -3.05
C PHE A 192 4.87 -4.01 -2.87
N THR A 193 5.24 -3.33 -3.96
CA THR A 193 5.65 -1.91 -3.92
C THR A 193 4.83 -1.05 -4.88
N ALA A 194 4.74 0.25 -4.59
CA ALA A 194 3.96 1.21 -5.38
C ALA A 194 4.76 1.95 -6.47
N HIS A 195 6.04 1.62 -6.69
CA HIS A 195 6.95 2.34 -7.59
C HIS A 195 6.40 2.55 -9.01
N TYR A 196 5.74 1.53 -9.59
CA TYR A 196 5.16 1.64 -10.93
C TYR A 196 4.01 2.65 -10.96
N GLN A 197 3.14 2.61 -9.94
CA GLN A 197 2.00 3.50 -9.81
C GLN A 197 2.44 4.93 -9.50
N PHE A 198 3.50 5.12 -8.71
CA PHE A 198 4.13 6.43 -8.53
C PHE A 198 4.67 6.98 -9.84
N THR A 199 5.41 6.18 -10.61
CA THR A 199 5.94 6.63 -11.90
C THR A 199 4.80 7.05 -12.84
N ARG A 200 3.74 6.25 -12.93
CA ARG A 200 2.56 6.59 -13.75
C ARG A 200 1.85 7.85 -13.28
N ALA A 201 1.73 8.04 -11.96
CA ALA A 201 1.14 9.24 -11.39
C ALA A 201 2.00 10.47 -11.70
N LEU A 202 3.33 10.38 -11.49
CA LEU A 202 4.29 11.46 -11.79
C LEU A 202 4.25 11.89 -13.25
N LEU A 203 4.38 10.95 -14.18
CA LEU A 203 4.35 11.22 -15.63
C LEU A 203 2.99 11.76 -16.11
N ARG A 204 1.91 11.47 -15.37
CA ARG A 204 0.59 12.06 -15.62
C ARG A 204 0.47 13.46 -15.05
N SER A 205 1.05 13.72 -13.88
CA SER A 205 1.02 15.03 -13.26
C SER A 205 1.90 16.03 -13.98
N GLU A 206 3.06 15.61 -14.49
CA GLU A 206 3.99 16.49 -15.18
C GLU A 206 4.47 15.94 -16.52
N LYS A 207 4.17 16.71 -17.57
CA LYS A 207 4.41 16.35 -18.98
C LYS A 207 5.81 16.70 -19.47
N ASP A 208 6.55 17.51 -18.73
CA ASP A 208 7.89 17.97 -19.09
C ASP A 208 8.96 17.37 -18.17
N LEU A 209 8.65 16.24 -17.51
CA LEU A 209 9.55 15.59 -16.57
C LEU A 209 10.59 14.76 -17.33
N VAL A 210 11.87 15.13 -17.22
CA VAL A 210 12.95 14.37 -17.85
C VAL A 210 13.51 13.35 -16.86
N LEU A 211 13.31 12.07 -17.16
CA LEU A 211 13.75 10.97 -16.30
C LEU A 211 15.15 10.48 -16.68
N ASP A 212 16.17 11.18 -16.15
CA ASP A 212 17.56 10.75 -16.20
C ASP A 212 18.34 11.33 -15.00
N LYS A 213 19.54 10.79 -14.74
CA LYS A 213 20.43 11.24 -13.66
C LYS A 213 20.82 12.72 -13.71
N ASP A 214 20.76 13.37 -14.86
CA ASP A 214 21.19 14.76 -15.03
C ASP A 214 20.06 15.72 -14.64
N HIS A 215 18.80 15.30 -14.76
CA HIS A 215 17.62 16.13 -14.50
C HIS A 215 16.86 15.76 -13.22
N ILE A 216 16.91 14.49 -12.78
CA ILE A 216 16.15 14.02 -11.62
C ILE A 216 17.01 13.33 -10.56
N ILE A 217 16.60 13.46 -9.31
CA ILE A 217 17.20 12.74 -8.17
C ILE A 217 16.10 12.21 -7.25
N VAL A 218 16.26 10.97 -6.78
CA VAL A 218 15.37 10.36 -5.78
C VAL A 218 16.00 10.47 -4.41
N ILE A 219 15.27 11.02 -3.45
CA ILE A 219 15.78 11.32 -2.12
C ILE A 219 15.04 10.52 -1.06
N SER A 220 15.82 9.92 -0.16
CA SER A 220 15.31 9.39 1.09
C SER A 220 15.28 10.49 2.18
N PRO A 221 14.15 10.72 2.87
CA PRO A 221 14.06 11.74 3.92
C PRO A 221 14.81 11.36 5.22
N ASP A 222 15.17 10.09 5.38
CA ASP A 222 16.07 9.59 6.43
C ASP A 222 16.74 8.27 6.04
N GLU A 223 17.40 7.59 6.99
CA GLU A 223 18.08 6.31 6.75
C GLU A 223 17.11 5.15 6.47
N GLY A 224 15.90 5.17 7.03
CA GLY A 224 14.96 4.05 6.97
C GLY A 224 14.38 3.80 5.58
N ALA A 225 14.32 4.83 4.74
CA ALA A 225 13.81 4.76 3.37
C ALA A 225 14.91 4.63 2.30
N LEU A 226 16.19 4.54 2.68
CA LEU A 226 17.30 4.59 1.73
C LEU A 226 17.24 3.45 0.70
N ASP A 227 16.98 2.22 1.13
CA ASP A 227 16.90 1.06 0.22
C ASP A 227 15.78 1.25 -0.82
N ARG A 228 14.67 1.88 -0.43
CA ARG A 228 13.55 2.21 -1.32
C ARG A 228 13.94 3.29 -2.34
N ALA A 229 14.65 4.33 -1.88
CA ALA A 229 15.17 5.38 -2.76
C ALA A 229 16.21 4.84 -3.77
N ILE A 230 17.10 3.95 -3.33
CA ILE A 230 18.09 3.28 -4.19
C ILE A 230 17.38 2.44 -5.25
N TYR A 231 16.42 1.61 -4.85
CA TYR A 231 15.67 0.79 -5.80
C TYR A 231 14.97 1.67 -6.83
N PHE A 232 14.23 2.69 -6.37
CA PHE A 232 13.44 3.51 -7.27
C PHE A 232 14.30 4.31 -8.25
N SER A 233 15.35 4.98 -7.76
CA SER A 233 16.31 5.71 -8.61
C SER A 233 16.96 4.80 -9.65
N SER A 234 17.38 3.60 -9.25
CA SER A 234 17.99 2.62 -10.17
C SER A 234 17.05 2.22 -11.30
N VAL A 235 15.76 2.03 -10.98
CA VAL A 235 14.75 1.61 -11.96
C VAL A 235 14.39 2.74 -12.94
N ILE A 236 14.34 3.99 -12.49
CA ILE A 236 14.04 5.15 -13.35
C ILE A 236 15.28 5.78 -14.00
N GLY A 237 16.49 5.26 -13.73
CA GLY A 237 17.74 5.79 -14.29
C GLY A 237 18.22 7.12 -13.68
N ALA A 238 17.86 7.38 -12.42
CA ALA A 238 18.20 8.60 -11.69
C ALA A 238 19.35 8.40 -10.69
N ASP A 239 19.90 9.50 -10.20
CA ASP A 239 20.77 9.48 -9.02
C ASP A 239 19.92 9.36 -7.73
N THR A 240 20.57 8.98 -6.63
CA THR A 240 19.95 8.97 -5.30
C THR A 240 20.66 9.92 -4.33
N GLY A 241 19.91 10.41 -3.35
CA GLY A 241 20.44 11.16 -2.21
C GLY A 241 19.67 10.84 -0.93
N MET A 242 20.14 11.34 0.20
CA MET A 242 19.42 11.20 1.47
C MET A 242 19.66 12.37 2.42
N PHE A 243 18.73 12.55 3.35
CA PHE A 243 18.99 13.37 4.54
C PHE A 243 19.47 12.51 5.69
N TYR A 244 20.62 12.85 6.24
CA TYR A 244 21.17 12.22 7.42
C TYR A 244 20.84 13.05 8.67
N LYS A 245 20.04 12.45 9.55
CA LYS A 245 19.68 13.02 10.87
C LYS A 245 20.73 12.58 11.89
N ARG A 246 21.72 13.42 12.16
CA ARG A 246 22.69 13.14 13.22
C ARG A 246 22.06 13.39 14.58
N ARG A 247 21.91 12.34 15.40
CA ARG A 247 21.44 12.46 16.79
C ARG A 247 22.61 12.46 17.77
N ASP A 248 22.51 13.27 18.82
CA ASP A 248 23.44 13.23 19.94
C ASP A 248 22.99 12.14 20.92
N TYR A 249 23.63 10.98 20.84
CA TYR A 249 23.35 9.88 21.76
C TYR A 249 23.90 10.12 23.18
N SER A 250 24.71 11.16 23.39
CA SER A 250 25.27 11.48 24.71
C SER A 250 24.31 12.25 25.61
N THR A 251 23.23 12.81 25.06
CA THR A 251 22.24 13.59 25.81
C THR A 251 20.81 13.12 25.53
N ILE A 252 19.95 13.22 26.54
CA ILE A 252 18.51 12.91 26.43
C ILE A 252 17.74 14.17 26.84
N VAL A 253 16.94 14.71 25.91
CA VAL A 253 16.08 15.88 26.14
C VAL A 253 14.64 15.46 25.85
N GLY A 254 13.75 15.56 26.86
CA GLY A 254 12.35 15.16 26.70
C GLY A 254 12.15 13.67 26.38
N GLY A 255 13.05 12.80 26.83
CA GLY A 255 12.98 11.35 26.60
C GLY A 255 13.50 10.89 25.23
N LYS A 256 14.07 11.79 24.41
CA LYS A 256 14.68 11.46 23.11
C LYS A 256 16.08 12.07 22.98
N ASN A 257 16.93 11.45 22.19
CA ASN A 257 18.22 12.02 21.80
C ASN A 257 18.00 13.22 20.84
N PRO A 258 18.57 14.41 21.13
CA PRO A 258 18.35 15.59 20.29
C PRO A 258 19.02 15.43 18.92
N ILE A 259 18.41 16.03 17.89
CA ILE A 259 18.97 16.09 16.53
C ILE A 259 19.96 17.26 16.48
N VAL A 260 21.21 16.96 16.12
CA VAL A 260 22.35 17.91 16.11
C VAL A 260 22.58 18.49 14.73
N ALA A 261 22.30 17.71 13.69
CA ALA A 261 22.47 18.14 12.30
C ALA A 261 21.47 17.42 11.38
N HIS A 262 21.05 18.13 10.33
CA HIS A 262 20.27 17.62 9.21
C HIS A 262 21.12 17.87 7.96
N GLU A 263 21.86 16.86 7.52
CA GLU A 263 22.82 17.00 6.43
C GLU A 263 22.32 16.27 5.19
N PHE A 264 22.32 16.96 4.04
CA PHE A 264 22.04 16.33 2.76
C PHE A 264 23.29 15.60 2.25
N LEU A 265 23.14 14.32 1.90
CA LEU A 265 24.14 13.46 1.31
C LEU A 265 23.71 13.10 -0.11
N GLY A 266 24.33 13.70 -1.12
CA GLY A 266 24.01 13.45 -2.52
C GLY A 266 24.73 14.40 -3.47
N ASN A 267 24.46 14.24 -4.76
CA ASN A 267 24.98 15.13 -5.81
C ASN A 267 24.34 16.52 -5.76
N ASN A 268 24.87 17.47 -6.54
CA ASN A 268 24.25 18.78 -6.67
C ASN A 268 22.81 18.65 -7.21
N ILE A 269 21.87 19.34 -6.56
CA ILE A 269 20.43 19.31 -6.86
C ILE A 269 19.89 20.64 -7.42
N GLU A 270 20.75 21.64 -7.60
CA GLU A 270 20.36 22.93 -8.18
C GLU A 270 19.77 22.74 -9.58
N GLY A 271 18.54 23.21 -9.78
CA GLY A 271 17.82 23.12 -11.05
C GLY A 271 17.26 21.73 -11.40
N LYS A 272 17.45 20.72 -10.53
CA LYS A 272 16.93 19.36 -10.74
C LYS A 272 15.53 19.18 -10.18
N ASP A 273 14.78 18.25 -10.77
CA ASP A 273 13.53 17.74 -10.25
C ASP A 273 13.81 16.68 -9.17
N ILE A 274 13.09 16.74 -8.05
CA ILE A 274 13.35 15.91 -6.88
C ILE A 274 12.15 15.04 -6.59
N ILE A 275 12.37 13.74 -6.36
CA ILE A 275 11.35 12.85 -5.82
C ILE A 275 11.75 12.41 -4.42
N ILE A 276 11.03 12.87 -3.40
CA ILE A 276 11.13 12.32 -2.04
C ILE A 276 10.32 11.03 -2.01
N ILE A 277 10.92 9.92 -1.59
CA ILE A 277 10.23 8.63 -1.45
C ILE A 277 10.30 8.10 -0.03
N ASP A 278 9.17 7.63 0.48
CA ASP A 278 9.07 6.98 1.80
C ASP A 278 7.91 5.97 1.82
N ASP A 279 7.80 5.17 2.88
CA ASP A 279 6.66 4.27 3.06
C ASP A 279 5.38 5.04 3.40
N MET A 280 5.48 6.08 4.25
CA MET A 280 4.29 6.80 4.72
C MET A 280 4.50 8.26 5.11
N ILE A 281 3.43 9.04 5.01
CA ILE A 281 3.29 10.35 5.64
C ILE A 281 2.49 10.18 6.94
N SER A 282 3.11 10.42 8.09
CA SER A 282 2.41 10.50 9.38
C SER A 282 1.81 11.90 9.59
N SER A 283 2.51 12.79 10.30
CA SER A 283 2.09 14.19 10.45
C SER A 283 2.38 15.02 9.21
N GLY A 284 3.43 14.68 8.46
CA GLY A 284 3.93 15.45 7.31
C GLY A 284 5.09 16.37 7.61
N ASP A 285 5.43 16.60 8.89
CA ASP A 285 6.46 17.57 9.27
C ASP A 285 7.82 17.28 8.62
N SER A 286 8.23 16.00 8.61
CA SER A 286 9.50 15.59 7.99
C SER A 286 9.51 15.82 6.47
N MET A 287 8.40 15.58 5.78
CA MET A 287 8.31 15.79 4.33
C MET A 287 8.38 17.27 3.99
N ILE A 288 7.64 18.10 4.73
CA ILE A 288 7.61 19.55 4.52
C ILE A 288 8.99 20.16 4.84
N ASP A 289 9.61 19.78 5.96
CA ASP A 289 10.94 20.27 6.34
C ASP A 289 12.01 19.89 5.32
N THR A 290 12.02 18.61 4.90
CA THR A 290 12.90 18.12 3.82
C THR A 290 12.69 18.93 2.54
N SER A 291 11.43 19.15 2.14
CA SER A 291 11.09 19.92 0.94
C SER A 291 11.56 21.38 1.02
N ARG A 292 11.46 22.03 2.19
CA ARG A 292 12.00 23.39 2.40
C ARG A 292 13.51 23.44 2.22
N GLN A 293 14.23 22.47 2.77
CA GLN A 293 15.69 22.38 2.61
C GLN A 293 16.08 22.19 1.15
N LEU A 294 15.35 21.34 0.42
CA LEU A 294 15.56 21.13 -1.02
C LEU A 294 15.30 22.39 -1.85
N LYS A 295 14.22 23.12 -1.57
CA LYS A 295 13.97 24.41 -2.23
C LYS A 295 15.03 25.45 -1.88
N ALA A 296 15.55 25.48 -0.64
CA ALA A 296 16.67 26.36 -0.27
C ALA A 296 17.97 26.02 -1.01
N MET A 297 18.14 24.75 -1.38
CA MET A 297 19.22 24.25 -2.26
C MET A 297 18.90 24.41 -3.76
N LYS A 298 17.83 25.16 -4.09
CA LYS A 298 17.39 25.50 -5.45
C LYS A 298 16.96 24.31 -6.31
N ALA A 299 16.35 23.29 -5.69
CA ALA A 299 15.58 22.30 -6.42
C ALA A 299 14.51 22.97 -7.31
N LYS A 300 14.33 22.47 -8.54
CA LYS A 300 13.34 23.00 -9.49
C LYS A 300 11.93 22.63 -9.02
N HIS A 301 11.60 21.34 -9.05
CA HIS A 301 10.38 20.80 -8.46
C HIS A 301 10.68 19.77 -7.36
N VAL A 302 9.77 19.63 -6.40
CA VAL A 302 9.83 18.65 -5.31
C VAL A 302 8.51 17.88 -5.27
N PHE A 303 8.58 16.60 -5.59
CA PHE A 303 7.47 15.67 -5.56
C PHE A 303 7.62 14.74 -4.36
N ILE A 304 6.55 14.55 -3.59
CA ILE A 304 6.53 13.65 -2.43
C ILE A 304 5.73 12.41 -2.82
N CYS A 305 6.36 11.23 -2.83
CA CYS A 305 5.72 9.96 -3.12
C CYS A 305 5.78 9.04 -1.90
N THR A 306 4.62 8.66 -1.36
CA THR A 306 4.57 7.71 -0.23
C THR A 306 3.45 6.70 -0.40
N THR A 307 3.66 5.46 0.03
CA THR A 307 2.62 4.43 -0.12
C THR A 307 1.39 4.77 0.70
N PHE A 308 1.57 5.21 1.94
CA PHE A 308 0.47 5.53 2.85
C PHE A 308 0.45 7.00 3.27
N GLY A 309 -0.60 7.73 2.89
CA GLY A 309 -0.83 9.11 3.33
C GLY A 309 -1.74 9.18 4.55
N LEU A 310 -1.20 9.13 5.77
CA LEU A 310 -2.00 9.08 7.00
C LEU A 310 -2.43 10.48 7.49
N PHE A 311 -1.63 11.51 7.23
CA PHE A 311 -1.94 12.93 7.52
C PHE A 311 -2.51 13.18 8.93
N THR A 312 -1.89 12.61 9.97
CA THR A 312 -2.43 12.58 11.34
C THR A 312 -2.63 13.96 11.98
N ASN A 313 -1.99 15.00 11.46
CA ASN A 313 -2.13 16.39 11.92
C ASN A 313 -3.06 17.23 11.03
N GLY A 314 -3.78 16.60 10.10
CA GLY A 314 -4.58 17.28 9.08
C GLY A 314 -3.74 17.84 7.94
N LEU A 315 -4.41 18.54 7.02
CA LEU A 315 -3.82 19.00 5.76
C LEU A 315 -3.37 20.47 5.77
N SER A 316 -3.66 21.22 6.85
CA SER A 316 -3.40 22.67 6.90
C SER A 316 -1.92 23.04 6.72
N ALA A 317 -1.01 22.23 7.25
CA ALA A 317 0.43 22.42 7.07
C ALA A 317 0.87 22.20 5.62
N PHE A 318 0.28 21.21 4.94
CA PHE A 318 0.51 20.95 3.52
C PHE A 318 -0.07 22.05 2.63
N ASP A 319 -1.28 22.52 2.95
CA ASP A 319 -1.92 23.63 2.23
C ASP A 319 -1.02 24.87 2.25
N LYS A 320 -0.56 25.28 3.44
CA LYS A 320 0.36 26.41 3.59
C LYS A 320 1.69 26.18 2.86
N ALA A 321 2.28 25.00 3.01
CA ALA A 321 3.55 24.69 2.37
C ALA A 321 3.43 24.68 0.83
N TYR A 322 2.31 24.23 0.28
CA TYR A 322 2.03 24.32 -1.16
C TYR A 322 1.90 25.78 -1.63
N GLU A 323 1.17 26.62 -0.90
CA GLU A 323 1.05 28.06 -1.19
C GLU A 323 2.41 28.78 -1.14
N GLU A 324 3.30 28.36 -0.25
CA GLU A 324 4.68 28.84 -0.13
C GLU A 324 5.62 28.28 -1.23
N GLY A 325 5.13 27.37 -2.09
CA GLY A 325 5.94 26.72 -3.13
C GLY A 325 7.01 25.78 -2.54
N VAL A 326 6.77 25.19 -1.37
CA VAL A 326 7.71 24.28 -0.70
C VAL A 326 7.80 22.94 -1.43
N PHE A 327 6.70 22.48 -2.02
CA PHE A 327 6.62 21.27 -2.83
C PHE A 327 5.59 21.46 -3.94
N ASP A 328 5.64 20.58 -4.94
CA ASP A 328 4.88 20.71 -6.18
C ASP A 328 3.73 19.69 -6.23
N LYS A 329 3.96 18.44 -5.82
CA LYS A 329 2.92 17.40 -5.66
C LYS A 329 3.15 16.48 -4.47
N VAL A 330 2.06 15.98 -3.92
CA VAL A 330 2.01 14.83 -2.99
C VAL A 330 1.25 13.71 -3.67
N ILE A 331 1.89 12.55 -3.80
CA ILE A 331 1.36 11.36 -4.42
C ILE A 331 1.29 10.25 -3.38
N THR A 332 0.08 9.76 -3.11
CA THR A 332 -0.10 8.58 -2.25
C THR A 332 -0.99 7.55 -2.92
N THR A 333 -0.92 6.31 -2.45
CA THR A 333 -1.81 5.26 -2.96
C THR A 333 -3.21 5.36 -2.35
N ASN A 334 -4.13 4.52 -2.84
CA ASN A 334 -5.45 4.28 -2.26
C ASN A 334 -5.51 3.00 -1.40
N LEU A 335 -4.36 2.53 -0.89
CA LEU A 335 -4.25 1.33 -0.06
C LEU A 335 -4.69 1.53 1.40
N SER A 336 -4.83 2.77 1.83
CA SER A 336 -5.41 3.15 3.12
C SER A 336 -6.51 4.19 2.92
N TYR A 337 -7.31 4.41 3.96
CA TYR A 337 -8.33 5.44 4.02
C TYR A 337 -7.73 6.81 3.73
N ARG A 338 -8.48 7.60 2.98
CA ARG A 338 -8.10 8.94 2.56
C ARG A 338 -9.24 9.88 2.91
N PRO A 339 -8.97 10.94 3.68
CA PRO A 339 -9.98 11.95 3.95
C PRO A 339 -10.51 12.54 2.64
N PRO A 340 -11.83 12.71 2.45
CA PRO A 340 -12.39 13.27 1.21
C PRO A 340 -11.81 14.64 0.85
N GLU A 341 -11.44 15.44 1.85
CA GLU A 341 -10.78 16.74 1.67
C GLU A 341 -9.39 16.65 1.02
N LEU A 342 -8.68 15.53 1.15
CA LEU A 342 -7.39 15.29 0.48
C LEU A 342 -7.58 15.20 -1.03
N LEU A 343 -8.64 14.51 -1.46
CA LEU A 343 -8.89 14.19 -2.86
C LEU A 343 -9.21 15.44 -3.71
N THR A 344 -9.54 16.56 -3.06
CA THR A 344 -9.82 17.83 -3.74
C THR A 344 -8.63 18.79 -3.73
N LYS A 345 -7.52 18.45 -3.06
CA LYS A 345 -6.36 19.33 -2.98
C LYS A 345 -5.65 19.43 -4.33
N PRO A 346 -5.27 20.64 -4.79
CA PRO A 346 -4.64 20.84 -6.10
C PRO A 346 -3.24 20.21 -6.19
N TYR A 347 -2.59 20.01 -5.04
CA TYR A 347 -1.28 19.39 -4.94
C TYR A 347 -1.33 17.87 -4.82
N TYR A 348 -2.50 17.26 -4.62
CA TYR A 348 -2.62 15.84 -4.38
C TYR A 348 -2.87 15.07 -5.67
N MET A 349 -2.28 13.88 -5.78
CA MET A 349 -2.59 12.91 -6.83
C MET A 349 -2.60 11.48 -6.29
N GLU A 350 -3.58 10.70 -6.75
CA GLU A 350 -3.71 9.27 -6.40
C GLU A 350 -2.83 8.40 -7.31
N ALA A 351 -2.01 7.55 -6.70
CA ALA A 351 -1.41 6.38 -7.33
C ALA A 351 -2.32 5.15 -7.14
N ASP A 352 -3.29 4.95 -8.03
CA ASP A 352 -4.32 3.91 -7.90
C ASP A 352 -3.73 2.49 -7.96
N MET A 353 -3.94 1.71 -6.89
CA MET A 353 -3.49 0.34 -6.72
C MET A 353 -4.59 -0.70 -7.00
N SER A 354 -5.85 -0.29 -7.24
CA SER A 354 -6.99 -1.21 -7.36
C SER A 354 -6.79 -2.24 -8.48
N LYS A 355 -6.38 -1.77 -9.65
CA LYS A 355 -6.08 -2.59 -10.82
C LYS A 355 -4.97 -3.60 -10.54
N PHE A 356 -3.96 -3.18 -9.78
CA PHE A 356 -2.81 -3.99 -9.44
C PHE A 356 -3.16 -5.05 -8.39
N LEU A 357 -3.93 -4.68 -7.37
CA LEU A 357 -4.41 -5.61 -6.36
C LEU A 357 -5.36 -6.66 -6.94
N ALA A 358 -6.26 -6.29 -7.85
CA ALA A 358 -7.08 -7.24 -8.60
C ALA A 358 -6.20 -8.23 -9.40
N SER A 359 -5.06 -7.76 -9.95
CA SER A 359 -4.12 -8.63 -10.63
C SER A 359 -3.42 -9.62 -9.73
N ILE A 360 -2.98 -9.18 -8.55
CA ILE A 360 -2.38 -10.05 -7.53
C ILE A 360 -3.37 -11.16 -7.15
N ILE A 361 -4.59 -10.77 -6.80
CA ILE A 361 -5.66 -11.68 -6.41
C ILE A 361 -5.94 -12.72 -7.51
N ASN A 362 -6.08 -12.26 -8.77
CA ASN A 362 -6.39 -13.17 -9.86
C ASN A 362 -5.25 -14.16 -10.10
N PHE A 363 -3.97 -13.74 -10.07
CA PHE A 363 -2.84 -14.65 -10.22
C PHE A 363 -2.71 -15.63 -9.05
N MET A 364 -2.91 -15.16 -7.80
CA MET A 364 -2.83 -16.02 -6.62
C MET A 364 -3.93 -17.07 -6.59
N ASN A 365 -5.13 -16.74 -7.07
CA ASN A 365 -6.21 -17.72 -7.21
C ASN A 365 -5.89 -18.84 -8.22
N HIS A 366 -4.85 -18.70 -9.05
CA HIS A 366 -4.39 -19.72 -9.99
C HIS A 366 -3.04 -20.35 -9.60
N ASP A 367 -2.52 -20.06 -8.40
CA ASP A 367 -1.16 -20.44 -7.97
C ASP A 367 -0.07 -20.10 -9.00
N LEU A 368 -0.27 -19.03 -9.77
CA LEU A 368 0.72 -18.54 -10.71
C LEU A 368 1.80 -17.73 -9.97
N SER A 369 3.01 -17.73 -10.52
CA SER A 369 4.13 -16.96 -9.95
C SER A 369 3.78 -15.48 -9.80
N MET A 370 4.02 -14.95 -8.60
CA MET A 370 3.90 -13.52 -8.32
C MET A 370 4.98 -12.68 -9.00
N GLU A 371 6.11 -13.27 -9.43
CA GLU A 371 7.20 -12.55 -10.13
C GLU A 371 6.70 -11.74 -11.33
N ILE A 372 5.70 -12.30 -12.03
CA ILE A 372 5.07 -11.73 -13.22
C ILE A 372 4.30 -10.43 -12.88
N VAL A 373 3.83 -10.33 -11.64
CA VAL A 373 3.09 -9.19 -11.10
C VAL A 373 4.02 -8.27 -10.30
N SER A 374 5.03 -8.83 -9.62
CA SER A 374 5.88 -8.16 -8.63
C SER A 374 7.11 -7.48 -9.21
N THR A 375 7.41 -7.64 -10.50
CA THR A 375 8.60 -7.03 -11.12
C THR A 375 8.21 -5.74 -11.87
N PRO A 376 8.12 -4.58 -11.20
CA PRO A 376 7.72 -3.34 -11.85
C PRO A 376 8.81 -2.80 -12.77
N THR A 377 10.06 -3.29 -12.71
CA THR A 377 11.20 -2.73 -13.43
C THR A 377 10.96 -2.65 -14.94
N GLU A 378 10.65 -3.77 -15.59
CA GLU A 378 10.39 -3.79 -17.04
C GLU A 378 9.20 -2.89 -17.41
N ARG A 379 8.19 -2.84 -16.53
CA ARG A 379 7.00 -2.02 -16.76
C ARG A 379 7.30 -0.53 -16.61
N ILE A 380 8.12 -0.16 -15.62
CA ILE A 380 8.57 1.21 -15.40
C ILE A 380 9.43 1.64 -16.59
N GLN A 381 10.41 0.84 -16.99
CA GLN A 381 11.23 1.13 -18.18
C GLN A 381 10.36 1.28 -19.43
N ARG A 382 9.37 0.40 -19.63
CA ARG A 382 8.47 0.49 -20.77
C ARG A 382 7.62 1.76 -20.79
N ILE A 383 7.09 2.21 -19.65
CA ILE A 383 6.31 3.46 -19.62
C ILE A 383 7.22 4.68 -19.79
N ILE A 384 8.47 4.62 -19.34
CA ILE A 384 9.47 5.69 -19.55
C ILE A 384 9.82 5.78 -21.03
N GLU A 385 10.07 4.65 -21.70
CA GLU A 385 10.28 4.60 -23.16
C GLU A 385 9.10 5.24 -23.91
N LEU A 386 7.87 4.80 -23.60
CA LEU A 386 6.67 5.34 -24.25
C LEU A 386 6.49 6.84 -23.99
N TYR A 387 6.80 7.31 -22.78
CA TYR A 387 6.75 8.72 -22.45
C TYR A 387 7.77 9.54 -23.24
N ASN A 388 9.01 9.05 -23.33
CA ASN A 388 10.08 9.70 -24.09
C ASN A 388 9.81 9.73 -25.61
N ASP A 389 9.04 8.77 -26.11
CA ASP A 389 8.59 8.69 -27.51
C ASP A 389 7.29 9.50 -27.79
N ASP A 390 6.81 10.33 -26.85
CA ASP A 390 5.54 11.06 -26.91
C ASP A 390 4.30 10.16 -27.15
N MET A 391 4.38 8.88 -26.77
CA MET A 391 3.30 7.90 -26.93
C MET A 391 2.37 7.85 -25.72
N GLU A 392 1.12 7.40 -25.92
CA GLU A 392 0.18 7.20 -24.81
C GLU A 392 0.66 6.11 -23.84
N ILE A 393 1.13 6.52 -22.65
CA ILE A 393 1.52 5.64 -21.54
C ILE A 393 0.35 4.84 -20.92
N TYR A 394 -0.88 5.04 -21.39
CA TYR A 394 -2.10 4.54 -20.75
C TYR A 394 -2.62 3.22 -21.33
N GLN A 395 -2.06 2.73 -22.44
CA GLN A 395 -2.46 1.47 -23.07
C GLN A 395 -1.75 0.23 -22.49
N VAL A 396 -0.82 0.41 -21.53
CA VAL A 396 0.05 -0.64 -20.96
C VAL A 396 -0.39 -1.14 -19.57
#